data_AF-A0A972DT59-F1
#
_entry.id   AF-A0A972DT59-F1
#
_cell.length_a   1.000
_cell.length_b   1.000
_cell.length_c   1.000
_cell.angle_alpha   90.00
_cell.angle_beta   90.00
_cell.angle_gamma   90.00
#
_symmetry.space_group_name_H-M   'P 1'
#
loop_
_entity.id
_entity.type
_entity.pdbx_description
1 polymer ?
#
loop_
_entity_poly.entity_id
_entity_poly.type
_entity_poly.pdbx_seq_one_letter_code
_entity_poly.pdbx_strand_id
1 'polypeptide(L)'
;MNDDVARSELLGQTRTLQVVCGGLMAGCLLFMAIAVGLILSGAIPPLGTAPVLTYLGAAVSAFFLLARAAVPSVVTTQARRAMARGNLDKLPVLGGNFQPHVASLVERAGDTGRLAAVYGSQAIVGMALLEGCCFMNLVFFVLEHNPLALGIALAILGLMAINFPTHERMVEWIDNQLRWARQRREPGP
;
A
#
# COMPACT_ATOMS: atom_id res chain seq x y z
N MET A 1 2.55 -8.63 29.24
CA MET A 1 3.35 -7.86 28.27
C MET A 1 3.10 -6.39 28.59
N ASN A 2 4.12 -5.54 28.74
CA ASN A 2 3.88 -4.11 28.96
C ASN A 2 3.30 -3.50 27.69
N ASP A 3 2.10 -2.93 27.77
CA ASP A 3 1.42 -2.26 26.65
C ASP A 3 2.31 -1.17 26.02
N ASP A 4 3.18 -0.54 26.81
CA ASP A 4 4.15 0.44 26.37
C ASP A 4 5.19 -0.12 25.37
N VAL A 5 5.64 -1.36 25.58
CA VAL A 5 6.62 -2.01 24.69
C VAL A 5 5.97 -2.29 23.34
N ALA A 6 4.79 -2.91 23.35
CA ALA A 6 4.03 -3.17 22.13
C ALA A 6 3.74 -1.86 21.35
N ARG A 7 3.37 -0.79 22.05
CA ARG A 7 3.13 0.52 21.45
C ARG A 7 4.38 1.11 20.80
N SER A 8 5.54 1.05 21.45
CA SER A 8 6.79 1.54 20.89
C SER A 8 7.19 0.80 19.60
N GLU A 9 6.98 -0.51 19.58
CA GLU A 9 7.25 -1.37 18.42
C GLU A 9 6.32 -1.04 17.25
N LEU A 10 5.02 -0.83 17.51
CA LEU A 10 4.05 -0.42 16.50
C LEU A 10 4.36 0.96 15.92
N LEU A 11 4.81 1.91 16.74
CA LEU A 11 5.26 3.22 16.25
C LEU A 11 6.47 3.08 15.31
N GLY A 12 7.45 2.24 15.69
CA GLY A 12 8.61 1.93 14.85
C GLY A 12 8.20 1.34 13.51
N GLN A 13 7.34 0.32 13.52
CA GLN A 13 6.83 -0.33 12.30
C GLN A 13 6.05 0.65 11.41
N THR A 14 5.20 1.49 12.00
CA THR A 14 4.45 2.52 11.27
C THR A 14 5.40 3.48 10.55
N ARG A 15 6.45 3.96 11.24
CA ARG A 15 7.42 4.89 10.66
C ARG A 15 8.13 4.26 9.47
N THR A 16 8.52 2.99 9.56
CA THR A 16 9.10 2.26 8.42
C THR A 16 8.15 2.22 7.23
N LEU A 17 6.86 1.92 7.46
CA LEU A 17 5.85 1.92 6.41
C LEU A 17 5.64 3.31 5.80
N GLN A 18 5.67 4.36 6.62
CA GLN A 18 5.56 5.74 6.15
C GLN A 18 6.74 6.17 5.29
N VAL A 19 7.96 5.74 5.63
CA VAL A 19 9.15 6.01 4.81
C VAL A 19 9.02 5.31 3.45
N VAL A 20 8.64 4.03 3.44
CA VAL A 20 8.46 3.28 2.19
C VAL A 20 7.35 3.91 1.34
N CYS A 21 6.15 4.09 1.90
CA CYS A 21 5.01 4.65 1.18
C CYS A 21 5.24 6.11 0.75
N GLY A 22 5.90 6.90 1.59
CA GLY A 22 6.31 8.26 1.30
C GLY A 22 7.33 8.31 0.16
N GLY A 23 8.27 7.36 0.11
CA GLY A 23 9.22 7.20 -1.00
C GLY A 23 8.52 6.94 -2.34
N LEU A 24 7.54 6.01 -2.37
CA LEU A 24 6.75 5.72 -3.58
C LEU A 24 6.01 6.98 -4.09
N MET A 25 5.37 7.72 -3.17
CA MET A 25 4.68 8.97 -3.53
C MET A 25 5.63 10.07 -3.99
N ALA A 26 6.78 10.22 -3.31
CA ALA A 26 7.80 11.20 -3.67
C ALA A 26 8.38 10.92 -5.06
N GLY A 27 8.56 9.64 -5.43
CA GLY A 27 8.94 9.24 -6.79
C GLY A 27 7.94 9.71 -7.85
N CYS A 28 6.64 9.49 -7.63
CA CYS A 28 5.60 9.97 -8.53
C CYS A 28 5.56 11.51 -8.62
N LEU A 29 5.69 12.22 -7.50
CA LEU A 29 5.71 13.68 -7.44
C LEU A 29 6.91 14.27 -8.19
N LEU A 30 8.11 13.72 -7.96
CA LEU A 30 9.32 14.15 -8.64
C LEU A 30 9.20 13.92 -10.15
N PHE A 31 8.75 12.73 -10.56
CA PHE A 31 8.55 12.43 -11.97
C PHE A 31 7.49 13.31 -12.61
N MET A 32 6.40 13.63 -11.90
CA MET A 32 5.39 14.58 -12.36
C MET A 32 5.97 15.98 -12.59
N ALA A 33 6.80 16.48 -11.68
CA ALA A 33 7.48 17.76 -11.84
C ALA A 33 8.41 17.76 -13.07
N ILE A 34 9.16 16.68 -13.28
CA ILE A 34 10.00 16.49 -14.47
C ILE A 34 9.14 16.44 -15.74
N ALA A 35 8.08 15.65 -15.75
CA ALA A 35 7.17 15.49 -16.88
C ALA A 35 6.57 16.83 -17.31
N VAL A 36 6.01 17.59 -16.36
CA VAL A 36 5.48 18.93 -16.62
C VAL A 36 6.57 19.87 -17.13
N GLY A 37 7.75 19.85 -16.51
CA GLY A 37 8.89 20.67 -16.94
C GLY A 37 9.32 20.41 -18.38
N LEU A 38 9.43 19.13 -18.78
CA LEU A 38 9.81 18.72 -20.13
C LEU A 38 8.78 19.15 -21.19
N ILE A 39 7.50 19.08 -20.85
CA ILE A 39 6.41 19.51 -21.75
C ILE A 39 6.42 21.03 -21.88
N LEU A 40 6.51 21.77 -20.77
CA LEU A 40 6.54 23.24 -20.78
C LEU A 40 7.78 23.79 -21.49
N SER A 41 8.91 23.08 -21.44
CA SER A 41 10.12 23.47 -22.18
C SER A 41 10.04 23.13 -23.67
N GLY A 42 9.02 22.39 -24.12
CA GLY A 42 8.90 21.91 -25.50
C GLY A 42 10.01 20.93 -25.90
N ALA A 43 10.67 20.28 -24.93
CA ALA A 43 11.82 19.40 -25.19
C ALA A 43 11.40 18.08 -25.86
N ILE A 44 10.15 17.66 -25.63
CA ILE A 44 9.57 16.44 -26.17
C ILE A 44 8.31 16.85 -26.95
N PRO A 45 8.20 16.55 -28.25
CA PRO A 45 6.96 16.74 -29.00
C PRO A 45 5.98 15.58 -28.71
N PRO A 46 4.66 15.82 -28.79
CA PRO A 46 3.66 14.78 -28.57
C PRO A 46 3.69 13.72 -29.67
N LEU A 47 3.42 12.48 -29.27
CA LEU A 47 3.37 11.32 -30.14
C LEU A 47 1.99 11.22 -30.80
N GLY A 48 1.89 11.67 -32.05
CA GLY A 48 0.64 11.62 -32.82
C GLY A 48 -0.45 12.54 -32.28
N THR A 49 -1.66 12.43 -32.84
CA THR A 49 -2.81 13.28 -32.47
C THR A 49 -3.91 12.53 -31.71
N ALA A 50 -3.88 11.20 -31.72
CA ALA A 50 -4.89 10.37 -31.09
C ALA A 50 -4.40 9.91 -29.70
N PRO A 51 -5.17 10.10 -28.62
CA PRO A 51 -4.73 9.81 -27.24
C PRO A 51 -4.93 8.33 -26.85
N VAL A 52 -4.33 7.43 -27.62
CA VAL A 52 -4.51 5.98 -27.46
C VAL A 52 -3.90 5.48 -26.16
N LEU A 53 -2.70 5.94 -25.81
CA LEU A 53 -2.00 5.59 -24.57
C LEU A 53 -2.74 6.15 -23.36
N THR A 54 -3.31 7.34 -23.44
CA THR A 54 -4.13 7.91 -22.36
C THR A 54 -5.33 7.02 -22.05
N TYR A 55 -6.06 6.55 -23.08
CA TYR A 55 -7.18 5.63 -22.87
C TYR A 55 -6.73 4.27 -22.36
N LEU A 56 -5.60 3.75 -22.84
CA LEU A 56 -5.00 2.53 -22.31
C LEU A 56 -4.62 2.68 -20.84
N GLY A 57 -3.98 3.80 -20.47
CA GLY A 57 -3.62 4.14 -19.10
C GLY A 57 -4.83 4.22 -18.19
N ALA A 58 -5.91 4.85 -18.66
CA ALA A 58 -7.19 4.89 -17.94
C ALA A 58 -7.77 3.49 -17.73
N ALA A 59 -7.81 2.66 -18.77
CA ALA A 59 -8.35 1.29 -18.69
C ALA A 59 -7.53 0.40 -17.75
N VAL A 60 -6.19 0.46 -17.85
CA VAL A 60 -5.30 -0.30 -16.97
C VAL A 60 -5.42 0.19 -15.53
N SER A 61 -5.51 1.51 -15.31
CA SER A 61 -5.73 2.06 -13.97
C SER A 61 -7.05 1.60 -13.37
N ALA A 62 -8.14 1.62 -14.14
CA ALA A 62 -9.43 1.11 -13.71
C ALA A 62 -9.35 -0.38 -13.32
N PHE A 63 -8.70 -1.20 -14.15
CA PHE A 63 -8.49 -2.62 -13.86
C PHE A 63 -7.69 -2.83 -12.56
N PHE A 64 -6.58 -2.11 -12.37
CA PHE A 64 -5.75 -2.26 -11.17
C PHE A 64 -6.40 -1.69 -9.92
N LEU A 65 -7.22 -0.64 -10.03
CA LEU A 65 -8.02 -0.13 -8.91
C LEU A 65 -9.05 -1.18 -8.46
N LEU A 66 -9.67 -1.91 -9.41
CA LEU A 66 -10.54 -3.04 -9.09
C LEU A 66 -9.75 -4.20 -8.47
N ALA A 67 -8.59 -4.55 -9.04
CA ALA A 67 -7.72 -5.59 -8.51
C ALA A 67 -7.21 -5.27 -7.09
N ARG A 68 -6.99 -3.99 -6.78
CA ARG A 68 -6.58 -3.53 -5.45
C ARG A 68 -7.61 -3.85 -4.37
N ALA A 69 -8.90 -3.90 -4.70
CA ALA A 69 -9.93 -4.32 -3.74
C ALA A 69 -9.78 -5.79 -3.30
N ALA A 70 -9.12 -6.63 -4.11
CA ALA A 70 -8.86 -8.03 -3.79
C ALA A 70 -7.65 -8.22 -2.86
N VAL A 71 -6.66 -7.33 -2.89
CA VAL A 71 -5.41 -7.51 -2.12
C VAL A 71 -5.66 -7.54 -0.60
N PRO A 72 -6.38 -6.57 0.01
CA PRO A 72 -6.70 -6.63 1.44
C PRO A 72 -7.53 -7.85 1.79
N SER A 73 -8.49 -8.24 0.95
CA SER A 73 -9.41 -9.35 1.26
C SER A 73 -8.71 -10.71 1.21
N VAL A 74 -7.82 -10.95 0.25
CA VAL A 74 -7.04 -12.19 0.16
C VAL A 74 -6.09 -12.32 1.35
N VAL A 75 -5.32 -11.27 1.64
CA VAL A 75 -4.30 -11.32 2.71
C VAL A 75 -4.95 -11.37 4.11
N THR A 76 -6.03 -10.61 4.36
CA THR A 76 -6.77 -10.70 5.64
C THR A 76 -7.45 -12.06 5.81
N THR A 77 -8.02 -12.64 4.75
CA THR A 77 -8.64 -13.96 4.82
C THR A 77 -7.63 -15.04 5.13
N GLN A 78 -6.45 -14.98 4.51
CA GLN A 78 -5.34 -15.89 4.83
C GLN A 78 -4.87 -15.71 6.27
N ALA A 79 -4.71 -14.46 6.74
CA ALA A 79 -4.33 -14.16 8.11
C ALA A 79 -5.34 -14.68 9.14
N ARG A 80 -6.63 -14.48 8.89
CA ARG A 80 -7.75 -15.00 9.70
C ARG A 80 -7.76 -16.53 9.74
N ARG A 81 -7.52 -17.20 8.61
CA ARG A 81 -7.41 -18.66 8.54
C ARG A 81 -6.22 -19.18 9.35
N ALA A 82 -5.08 -18.48 9.32
CA ALA A 82 -3.91 -18.83 10.12
C ALA A 82 -4.18 -18.68 11.63
N MET A 83 -4.82 -17.57 12.03
CA MET A 83 -5.22 -17.33 13.43
C MET A 83 -6.21 -18.36 13.97
N ALA A 84 -7.21 -18.74 13.16
CA ALA A 84 -8.20 -19.75 13.55
C ALA A 84 -7.60 -21.15 13.76
N ARG A 85 -6.48 -21.46 13.08
CA ARG A 85 -5.78 -22.75 13.18
C ARG A 85 -4.69 -22.77 14.27
N GLY A 86 -4.50 -21.68 15.01
CA GLY A 86 -3.38 -21.53 15.95
C GLY A 86 -2.00 -21.46 15.26
N ASN A 87 -1.95 -21.46 13.93
CA ASN A 87 -0.72 -21.48 13.13
C ASN A 87 -0.29 -20.05 12.78
N LEU A 88 -0.11 -19.23 13.82
CA LEU A 88 0.33 -17.85 13.68
C LEU A 88 1.71 -17.75 13.00
N ASP A 89 2.52 -18.82 13.00
CA ASP A 89 3.86 -18.85 12.40
C ASP A 89 3.81 -18.82 10.86
N LYS A 90 2.63 -19.08 10.28
CA LYS A 90 2.40 -19.15 8.83
C LYS A 90 1.65 -17.94 8.29
N LEU A 91 1.70 -16.80 9.00
CA LEU A 91 1.06 -15.58 8.52
C LEU A 91 1.72 -15.09 7.23
N PRO A 92 0.95 -14.65 6.22
CA PRO A 92 1.48 -14.18 4.96
C PRO A 92 2.14 -12.80 5.16
N VAL A 93 3.44 -12.81 5.43
CA VAL A 93 4.27 -11.60 5.50
C VAL A 93 5.05 -11.49 4.19
N LEU A 94 4.74 -10.47 3.39
CA LEU A 94 5.53 -10.12 2.21
C LEU A 94 6.68 -9.24 2.65
N GLY A 95 7.90 -9.78 2.56
CA GLY A 95 9.13 -9.06 2.89
C GLY A 95 10.29 -10.00 3.15
N GLY A 96 10.97 -10.45 2.09
CA GLY A 96 12.32 -10.96 2.23
C GLY A 96 13.26 -9.90 2.81
N ASN A 97 14.30 -10.31 3.54
CA ASN A 97 15.35 -9.49 4.17
C ASN A 97 14.93 -8.41 5.20
N PHE A 98 13.65 -8.05 5.33
CA PHE A 98 13.10 -7.30 6.48
C PHE A 98 12.88 -8.19 7.73
N GLN A 99 13.24 -9.47 7.60
CA GLN A 99 13.14 -10.53 8.60
C GLN A 99 13.66 -10.17 10.02
N PRO A 100 14.81 -9.49 10.22
CA PRO A 100 15.32 -9.31 11.59
C PRO A 100 14.45 -8.35 12.42
N HIS A 101 13.94 -7.27 11.84
CA HIS A 101 13.07 -6.34 12.56
C HIS A 101 11.69 -6.97 12.80
N VAL A 102 11.12 -7.64 11.80
CA VAL A 102 9.84 -8.37 11.95
C VAL A 102 9.95 -9.50 12.98
N ALA A 103 11.05 -10.24 13.00
CA ALA A 103 11.30 -11.27 14.01
C ALA A 103 11.34 -10.65 15.42
N SER A 104 12.04 -9.54 15.61
CA SER A 104 12.07 -8.82 16.90
C SER A 104 10.70 -8.25 17.29
N LEU A 105 9.89 -7.77 16.33
CA LEU A 105 8.53 -7.30 16.57
C LEU A 105 7.62 -8.45 17.03
N VAL A 106 7.74 -9.62 16.40
CA VAL A 106 6.98 -10.81 16.75
C VAL A 106 7.40 -11.35 18.13
N GLU A 107 8.70 -11.36 18.41
CA GLU A 107 9.24 -11.80 19.70
C GLU A 107 8.78 -10.87 20.85
N ARG A 108 8.79 -9.56 20.63
CA ARG A 108 8.53 -8.56 21.67
C ARG A 108 7.06 -8.16 21.79
N ALA A 109 6.27 -8.22 20.72
CA ALA A 109 4.87 -7.83 20.70
C ALA A 109 3.90 -9.00 20.45
N GLY A 110 4.40 -10.24 20.27
CA GLY A 110 3.57 -11.43 20.11
C GLY A 110 2.61 -11.35 18.90
N ASP A 111 1.34 -11.71 19.12
CA ASP A 111 0.29 -11.71 18.10
C ASP A 111 0.09 -10.33 17.45
N THR A 112 0.24 -9.26 18.24
CA THR A 112 0.16 -7.86 17.79
C THR A 112 1.26 -7.54 16.78
N GLY A 113 2.49 -7.98 17.06
CA GLY A 113 3.63 -7.79 16.14
C GLY A 113 3.45 -8.54 14.82
N ARG A 114 2.90 -9.76 14.87
CA ARG A 114 2.61 -10.55 13.66
C ARG A 114 1.54 -9.89 12.79
N LEU A 115 0.48 -9.37 13.41
CA LEU A 115 -0.57 -8.64 12.72
C LEU A 115 -0.06 -7.33 12.11
N ALA A 116 0.82 -6.60 12.80
CA ALA A 116 1.47 -5.42 12.26
C ALA A 116 2.29 -5.71 10.99
N ALA A 117 2.97 -6.86 10.94
CA ALA A 117 3.70 -7.31 9.75
C ALA A 117 2.78 -7.62 8.56
N VAL A 118 1.62 -8.24 8.83
CA VAL A 118 0.58 -8.49 7.80
C VAL A 118 0.02 -7.18 7.27
N TYR A 119 -0.32 -6.23 8.16
CA TYR A 119 -0.79 -4.90 7.76
C TYR A 119 0.24 -4.20 6.88
N GLY A 120 1.52 -4.23 7.28
CA GLY A 120 2.60 -3.63 6.51
C GLY A 120 2.71 -4.20 5.10
N SER A 121 2.60 -5.52 4.96
CA SER A 121 2.59 -6.21 3.67
C SER A 121 1.45 -5.72 2.77
N GLN A 122 0.24 -5.60 3.32
CA GLN A 122 -0.93 -5.11 2.60
C GLN A 122 -0.76 -3.66 2.17
N ALA A 123 -0.23 -2.81 3.05
CA ALA A 123 0.00 -1.39 2.77
C ALA A 123 1.02 -1.21 1.64
N ILE A 124 2.17 -1.90 1.70
CA ILE A 124 3.22 -1.80 0.68
C ILE A 124 2.70 -2.26 -0.68
N VAL A 125 2.08 -3.45 -0.76
CA VAL A 125 1.53 -3.97 -2.03
C VAL A 125 0.43 -3.05 -2.56
N GLY A 126 -0.46 -2.59 -1.67
CA GLY A 126 -1.55 -1.70 -2.04
C GLY A 126 -1.07 -0.34 -2.56
N MET A 127 0.04 0.19 -2.04
CA MET A 127 0.64 1.45 -2.49
C MET A 127 1.46 1.27 -3.77
N ALA A 128 2.18 0.17 -3.93
CA ALA A 128 2.94 -0.14 -5.15
C ALA A 128 2.03 -0.31 -6.38
N LEU A 129 0.84 -0.92 -6.21
CA LEU A 129 -0.14 -1.02 -7.29
C LEU A 129 -0.65 0.36 -7.73
N LEU A 130 -0.88 1.28 -6.77
CA LEU A 130 -1.26 2.65 -7.10
C LEU A 130 -0.11 3.43 -7.76
N GLU A 131 1.10 3.30 -7.22
CA GLU A 131 2.30 3.93 -7.78
C GLU A 131 2.48 3.56 -9.25
N GLY A 132 2.41 2.26 -9.58
CA GLY A 132 2.52 1.80 -10.96
C GLY A 132 1.49 2.43 -11.90
N CYS A 133 0.24 2.57 -11.44
CA CYS A 133 -0.81 3.24 -12.22
C CYS A 133 -0.53 4.75 -12.36
N CYS A 134 -0.13 5.43 -11.27
CA CYS A 134 0.21 6.85 -11.28
C CYS A 134 1.36 7.13 -12.24
N PHE A 135 2.47 6.39 -12.08
CA PHE A 135 3.68 6.55 -12.87
C PHE A 135 3.44 6.27 -14.35
N MET A 136 2.70 5.22 -14.69
CA MET A 136 2.36 4.92 -16.08
C MET A 136 1.55 6.04 -16.74
N ASN A 137 0.56 6.62 -16.04
CA ASN A 137 -0.18 7.77 -16.57
C ASN A 137 0.71 9.00 -16.74
N LEU A 138 1.69 9.22 -15.85
CA LEU A 138 2.67 10.29 -16.04
C LEU A 138 3.55 10.05 -17.27
N VAL A 139 3.96 8.81 -17.54
CA VAL A 139 4.69 8.46 -18.77
C VAL A 139 3.82 8.74 -20.00
N PHE A 140 2.55 8.33 -19.99
CA PHE A 140 1.63 8.62 -21.11
C PHE A 140 1.33 10.09 -21.27
N PHE A 141 1.29 10.86 -20.18
CA PHE A 141 1.22 12.31 -20.23
C PHE A 141 2.44 12.93 -20.94
N VAL A 142 3.65 12.46 -20.66
CA VAL A 142 4.87 12.89 -21.38
C VAL A 142 4.80 12.53 -22.87
N LEU A 143 4.25 11.37 -23.21
CA LEU A 143 4.20 10.93 -24.61
C LEU A 143 3.12 11.62 -25.42
N GLU A 144 1.92 11.84 -24.88
CA GLU A 144 0.77 12.34 -25.66
C GLU A 144 0.39 13.79 -25.34
N HIS A 145 0.96 14.37 -24.28
CA HIS A 145 0.63 15.70 -23.75
C HIS A 145 -0.86 15.88 -23.41
N ASN A 146 -1.60 14.78 -23.25
CA ASN A 146 -3.01 14.84 -22.97
C ASN A 146 -3.24 15.12 -21.48
N PRO A 147 -3.93 16.23 -21.12
CA PRO A 147 -4.13 16.60 -19.71
C PRO A 147 -4.98 15.58 -18.93
N LEU A 148 -5.76 14.73 -19.59
CA LEU A 148 -6.50 13.65 -18.92
C LEU A 148 -5.57 12.65 -18.25
N ALA A 149 -4.43 12.31 -18.86
CA ALA A 149 -3.45 11.41 -18.27
C ALA A 149 -2.87 12.00 -16.97
N LEU A 150 -2.60 13.31 -16.95
CA LEU A 150 -2.18 14.03 -15.74
C LEU A 150 -3.28 14.05 -14.68
N GLY A 151 -4.54 14.30 -15.09
CA GLY A 151 -5.70 14.26 -14.18
C GLY A 151 -5.88 12.91 -13.50
N ILE A 152 -5.72 11.80 -14.25
CA ILE A 152 -5.76 10.44 -13.71
C ILE A 152 -4.60 10.21 -12.73
N ALA A 153 -3.38 10.60 -13.11
CA ALA A 153 -2.21 10.48 -12.24
C ALA A 153 -2.41 11.23 -10.91
N LEU A 154 -2.94 12.46 -10.96
CA LEU A 154 -3.27 13.26 -9.77
C LEU A 154 -4.36 12.61 -8.91
N ALA A 155 -5.41 12.05 -9.52
CA ALA A 155 -6.44 11.32 -8.80
C ALA A 155 -5.88 10.09 -8.07
N ILE A 156 -5.01 9.33 -8.74
CA ILE A 156 -4.33 8.18 -8.14
C ILE A 156 -3.39 8.61 -7.02
N LEU A 157 -2.65 9.71 -7.19
CA LEU A 157 -1.79 10.27 -6.15
C LEU A 157 -2.61 10.70 -4.92
N GLY A 158 -3.79 11.29 -5.15
CA GLY A 158 -4.77 11.57 -4.09
C GLY A 158 -5.23 10.30 -3.38
N LEU A 159 -5.49 9.22 -4.12
CA LEU A 159 -5.79 7.91 -3.52
C LEU A 159 -4.61 7.35 -2.71
N MET A 160 -3.36 7.57 -3.14
CA MET A 160 -2.18 7.21 -2.34
C MET A 160 -2.16 7.98 -1.02
N ALA A 161 -2.43 9.28 -1.05
CA ALA A 161 -2.51 10.12 0.16
C ALA A 161 -3.65 9.66 1.11
N ILE A 162 -4.84 9.37 0.57
CA ILE A 162 -5.97 8.86 1.36
C ILE A 162 -5.65 7.49 2.00
N ASN A 163 -4.83 6.68 1.34
CA ASN A 163 -4.45 5.35 1.81
C ASN A 163 -3.11 5.32 2.56
N PHE A 164 -2.55 6.48 2.87
CA PHE A 164 -1.26 6.56 3.57
C PHE A 164 -1.33 5.84 4.94
N PRO A 165 -0.31 5.03 5.29
CA PRO A 165 -0.31 4.30 6.55
C PRO A 165 -0.09 5.26 7.72
N THR A 166 -1.05 5.30 8.63
CA THR A 166 -0.95 6.03 9.90
C THR A 166 -0.99 5.06 11.06
N HIS A 167 -0.40 5.47 12.18
CA HIS A 167 -0.35 4.65 13.39
C HIS A 167 -1.75 4.25 13.86
N GLU A 168 -2.68 5.21 13.85
CA GLU A 168 -4.08 5.01 14.25
C GLU A 168 -4.77 3.94 13.39
N ARG A 169 -4.63 4.01 12.06
CA ARG A 169 -5.23 3.02 11.14
C ARG A 169 -4.66 1.63 11.34
N MET A 170 -3.37 1.53 11.64
CA MET A 170 -2.73 0.25 11.92
C MET A 170 -3.25 -0.34 13.23
N VAL A 171 -3.27 0.44 14.31
CA VAL A 171 -3.79 0.00 15.62
C VAL A 171 -5.26 -0.44 15.49
N GLU A 172 -6.09 0.38 14.86
CA GLU A 172 -7.51 0.06 14.65
C GLU A 172 -7.69 -1.24 13.85
N TRP A 173 -6.90 -1.42 12.79
CA TRP A 173 -6.95 -2.65 12.01
C TRP A 173 -6.53 -3.88 12.82
N ILE A 174 -5.48 -3.78 13.64
CA ILE A 174 -4.99 -4.86 14.50
C ILE A 174 -6.06 -5.22 15.54
N ASP A 175 -6.62 -4.22 16.23
CA ASP A 175 -7.67 -4.41 17.23
C ASP A 175 -8.90 -5.09 16.63
N ASN A 176 -9.29 -4.71 15.40
CA ASN A 176 -10.36 -5.38 14.67
C ASN A 176 -10.07 -6.87 14.43
N GLN A 177 -8.83 -7.23 14.11
CA GLN A 177 -8.47 -8.65 13.93
C GLN A 177 -8.41 -9.42 15.26
N LEU A 178 -7.89 -8.81 16.33
CA LEU A 178 -7.84 -9.41 17.65
C LEU A 178 -9.23 -9.63 18.24
N ARG A 179 -10.15 -8.67 18.07
CA ARG A 179 -11.57 -8.81 18.45
C ARG A 179 -12.23 -9.97 17.71
N TRP A 180 -12.02 -10.03 16.39
CA TRP A 180 -12.52 -11.14 15.56
C TRP A 180 -11.98 -12.50 16.02
N ALA A 181 -10.71 -12.58 16.40
CA ALA A 181 -10.08 -13.81 16.87
C ALA A 181 -10.62 -14.26 18.25
N ARG A 182 -10.84 -13.32 19.18
CA ARG A 182 -11.41 -13.60 20.50
C ARG A 182 -12.84 -14.14 20.41
N GLN A 183 -13.70 -13.49 19.61
CA GLN A 183 -15.10 -13.93 19.39
C GLN A 183 -15.23 -15.36 18.86
N ARG A 184 -14.21 -15.89 18.17
CA ARG A 184 -14.19 -17.27 17.66
C ARG A 184 -13.59 -18.28 18.64
N ARG A 185 -12.86 -17.83 19.67
CA ARG A 185 -12.25 -18.69 20.69
C ARG A 185 -13.16 -18.90 21.89
N GLU A 186 -14.09 -17.97 22.15
CA GLU A 186 -15.16 -18.19 23.12
C GLU A 186 -16.15 -19.22 22.55
N PRO A 187 -16.36 -20.37 23.21
CA PRO A 187 -17.42 -21.29 22.80
C PRO A 187 -18.76 -20.57 22.94
N GLY A 188 -19.56 -20.56 21.88
CA GLY A 188 -20.95 -20.10 21.97
C GLY A 188 -21.70 -20.91 23.04
N PRO A 189 -22.72 -20.31 23.69
CA PRO A 189 -23.54 -21.01 24.68
C PRO A 189 -24.18 -22.28 24.13
#